data_AF-A0A945BJC9-F1
#
_entry.id   AF-A0A945BJC9-F1
#
_cell.length_a   1.000
_cell.length_b   1.000
_cell.length_c   1.000
_cell.angle_alpha   90.00
_cell.angle_beta   90.00
_cell.angle_gamma   90.00
#
_symmetry.space_group_name_H-M   'P 1'
#
loop_
_entity.id
_entity.type
_entity.pdbx_description
1 polymer ?
#
loop_
_entity_poly.entity_id
_entity_poly.type
_entity_poly.pdbx_seq_one_letter_code
_entity_poly.pdbx_strand_id
1 'polypeptide(L)'
;VFIAQASGMSLDMGDQLTIVITAVLASIGTAAVPGAGIIMLVIILEAVGIPGEGIALILGVDRILDMLRTTTNVTGDAAVCAIIAHSEKQLHPPSE
;
A
#
# COMPACT_ATOMS: atom_id res chain seq x y z
N VAL A 1 8.18 -8.07 -4.14
CA VAL A 1 7.96 -9.29 -4.97
C VAL A 1 8.39 -9.07 -6.42
N PHE A 2 7.70 -8.22 -7.21
CA PHE A 2 8.04 -7.98 -8.62
C PHE A 2 9.53 -7.66 -8.85
N ILE A 3 10.07 -6.69 -8.11
CA ILE A 3 11.48 -6.28 -8.24
C ILE A 3 12.45 -7.44 -7.94
N ALA A 4 12.18 -8.23 -6.89
CA ALA A 4 13.02 -9.39 -6.56
C ALA A 4 13.06 -10.40 -7.72
N GLN A 5 11.89 -10.72 -8.29
CA GLN A 5 11.75 -11.66 -9.40
C GLN A 5 12.42 -11.12 -10.68
N ALA A 6 12.24 -9.84 -10.99
CA ALA A 6 12.86 -9.19 -12.14
C ALA A 6 14.40 -9.14 -12.03
N SER A 7 14.92 -9.04 -10.80
CA SER A 7 16.36 -9.07 -10.50
C SER A 7 16.93 -10.47 -10.30
N GLY A 8 16.14 -11.53 -10.47
CA GLY A 8 16.59 -12.92 -10.30
C GLY A 8 16.89 -13.33 -8.85
N MET A 9 16.38 -12.58 -7.87
CA MET A 9 16.58 -12.88 -6.45
C MET A 9 15.41 -13.68 -5.89
N SER A 10 15.72 -14.73 -5.14
CA SER A 10 14.72 -15.55 -4.47
C SER A 10 14.18 -14.82 -3.23
N LEU A 11 12.87 -14.91 -3.02
CA LEU A 11 12.22 -14.55 -1.76
C LEU A 11 11.75 -15.82 -1.09
N ASP A 12 12.22 -16.06 0.12
CA ASP A 12 11.67 -17.14 0.93
C ASP A 12 10.33 -16.74 1.58
N MET A 13 9.74 -17.65 2.36
CA MET A 13 8.47 -17.39 3.02
C MET A 13 8.60 -16.34 4.15
N GLY A 14 9.77 -16.28 4.80
CA GLY A 14 10.07 -15.31 5.85
C GLY A 14 10.19 -13.89 5.30
N ASP A 15 10.83 -13.74 4.14
CA ASP A 15 10.93 -12.45 3.43
C ASP A 15 9.54 -11.93 3.04
N GLN A 16 8.67 -12.80 2.51
CA GLN A 16 7.31 -12.43 2.13
C GLN A 16 6.48 -12.00 3.34
N LEU A 17 6.59 -12.71 4.47
CA LEU A 17 5.94 -12.32 5.71
C LEU A 17 6.44 -10.96 6.21
N THR A 18 7.76 -10.75 6.16
CA THR A 18 8.41 -9.48 6.55
C THR A 18 7.92 -8.33 5.68
N ILE A 19 7.82 -8.53 4.36
CA ILE A 19 7.27 -7.53 3.42
C ILE A 19 5.84 -7.16 3.82
N VAL A 20 4.97 -8.15 4.07
CA VAL A 20 3.56 -7.89 4.42
C VAL A 20 3.45 -7.14 5.74
N ILE A 21 4.13 -7.61 6.80
CA ILE A 21 4.08 -6.97 8.13
C ILE A 21 4.62 -5.54 8.04
N THR A 22 5.78 -5.35 7.41
CA THR A 22 6.40 -4.03 7.28
C THR A 22 5.52 -3.09 6.46
N ALA A 23 4.93 -3.56 5.36
CA ALA A 23 4.02 -2.76 4.54
C ALA A 23 2.77 -2.32 5.32
N VAL A 24 2.17 -3.22 6.10
CA VAL A 24 1.00 -2.91 6.95
C VAL A 24 1.38 -1.87 8.00
N LEU A 25 2.49 -2.06 8.72
CA LEU A 25 2.94 -1.11 9.73
C LEU A 25 3.30 0.26 9.13
N ALA A 26 3.98 0.27 7.99
CA ALA A 26 4.36 1.50 7.30
C ALA A 26 3.13 2.28 6.78
N SER A 27 2.04 1.58 6.42
CA SER A 27 0.80 2.22 5.97
C SER A 27 0.14 3.10 7.04
N ILE A 28 0.36 2.80 8.33
CA ILE A 28 -0.13 3.60 9.46
C ILE A 28 0.69 4.87 9.63
N GLY A 29 2.01 4.79 9.42
CA GLY A 29 2.96 5.87 9.72
C GLY A 29 3.18 6.89 8.58
N THR A 30 2.53 6.73 7.43
CA THR A 30 2.82 7.55 6.25
C THR A 30 1.84 8.70 6.10
N ALA A 31 2.37 9.93 6.12
CA ALA A 31 1.60 11.12 5.83
C ALA A 31 1.07 11.08 4.38
N ALA A 32 -0.14 11.61 4.16
CA ALA A 32 -0.76 11.68 2.84
C ALA A 32 -0.06 12.74 1.98
N VAL A 33 1.01 12.34 1.28
CA VAL A 33 1.76 13.18 0.34
C VAL A 33 1.91 12.45 -1.01
N PRO A 34 1.75 13.14 -2.15
CA PRO A 34 1.96 12.54 -3.47
C PRO A 34 3.36 11.92 -3.58
N GLY A 35 3.45 10.67 -4.06
CA GLY A 35 4.72 9.97 -4.23
C GLY A 35 5.30 9.31 -2.97
N ALA A 36 4.64 9.40 -1.81
CA ALA A 36 5.09 8.73 -0.57
C ALA A 36 5.18 7.19 -0.72
N GLY A 37 4.37 6.61 -1.61
CA GLY A 37 4.38 5.17 -1.89
C GLY A 37 5.70 4.65 -2.47
N ILE A 38 6.43 5.46 -3.26
CA ILE A 38 7.75 5.07 -3.77
C ILE A 38 8.77 5.04 -2.64
N ILE A 39 8.79 6.05 -1.78
CA ILE A 39 9.75 6.16 -0.67
C ILE A 39 9.57 4.98 0.30
N MET A 40 8.32 4.66 0.63
CA MET A 40 8.01 3.50 1.47
C MET A 40 8.48 2.19 0.83
N LEU A 41 8.34 2.05 -0.49
CA LEU A 41 8.79 0.85 -1.18
C LEU A 41 10.32 0.68 -1.08
N VAL A 42 11.11 1.75 -1.14
CA VAL A 42 12.58 1.70 -0.95
C VAL A 42 12.89 1.03 0.40
N ILE A 43 12.27 1.53 1.47
CA ILE A 43 12.49 1.05 2.84
C ILE A 43 12.15 -0.44 2.95
N ILE A 44 11.06 -0.89 2.32
CA ILE A 44 10.64 -2.30 2.34
C ILE A 44 11.64 -3.17 1.59
N LEU A 45 12.14 -2.73 0.43
CA LEU A 45 13.13 -3.47 -0.36
C LEU A 45 14.43 -3.65 0.43
N GLU A 46 14.95 -2.57 1.01
CA GLU A 46 16.18 -2.59 1.81
C GLU A 46 16.04 -3.48 3.05
N ALA A 47 14.85 -3.53 3.66
CA ALA A 47 14.57 -4.39 4.82
C ALA A 47 14.68 -5.89 4.52
N VAL A 48 14.49 -6.32 3.27
CA VAL A 48 14.67 -7.72 2.82
C VAL A 48 15.90 -7.90 1.93
N GLY A 49 16.86 -6.97 1.99
CA GLY A 49 18.13 -7.09 1.28
C GLY A 49 18.04 -6.88 -0.25
N ILE A 50 16.95 -6.31 -0.74
CA ILE A 50 16.79 -5.96 -2.15
C ILE A 50 17.34 -4.55 -2.40
N PRO A 51 18.22 -4.35 -3.40
CA PRO A 51 18.72 -3.02 -3.75
C PRO A 51 17.58 -2.05 -4.11
N GLY A 52 17.55 -0.88 -3.48
CA GLY A 52 16.51 0.14 -3.67
C GLY A 52 16.47 0.71 -5.09
N GLU A 53 17.57 0.60 -5.84
CA GLU A 53 17.68 1.01 -7.24
C GLU A 53 16.69 0.26 -8.16
N GLY A 54 16.20 -0.91 -7.73
CA GLY A 54 15.18 -1.68 -8.45
C GLY A 54 13.86 -0.92 -8.67
N ILE A 55 13.62 0.17 -7.94
CA ILE A 55 12.47 1.07 -8.16
C ILE A 55 12.48 1.72 -9.54
N ALA A 56 13.65 1.89 -10.17
CA ALA A 56 13.75 2.41 -11.52
C ALA A 56 12.91 1.61 -12.52
N LEU A 57 12.69 0.30 -12.28
CA LEU A 57 11.89 -0.58 -13.11
C LEU A 57 10.39 -0.22 -13.13
N ILE A 58 9.88 0.39 -12.07
CA ILE A 58 8.45 0.72 -11.93
C ILE A 58 8.17 2.21 -11.99
N LEU A 59 9.21 3.05 -12.00
CA LEU A 59 9.07 4.52 -11.99
C LEU A 59 8.24 5.03 -13.17
N GLY A 60 8.37 4.40 -14.34
CA GLY A 60 7.64 4.75 -15.56
C GLY A 60 6.13 4.46 -15.49
N VAL A 61 5.71 3.50 -14.67
CA VAL A 61 4.29 3.15 -14.50
C VAL A 61 3.70 3.69 -13.21
N ASP A 62 4.51 4.25 -12.31
CA ASP A 62 4.09 4.71 -10.99
C ASP A 62 2.92 5.68 -11.05
N ARG A 63 2.87 6.58 -12.04
CA ARG A 63 1.75 7.54 -12.17
C ARG A 63 0.40 6.85 -12.33
N ILE A 64 0.35 5.77 -13.11
CA ILE A 64 -0.89 5.00 -13.30
C ILE A 64 -1.19 4.20 -12.03
N LEU A 65 -0.18 3.55 -11.46
CA LEU A 65 -0.33 2.78 -10.23
C LEU A 65 -0.78 3.63 -9.05
N ASP A 66 -0.34 4.90 -8.98
CA ASP A 66 -0.70 5.83 -7.93
C ASP A 66 -2.18 6.19 -7.99
N MET A 67 -2.71 6.49 -9.18
CA MET A 67 -4.15 6.74 -9.37
C MET A 67 -5.00 5.53 -8.96
N LEU A 68 -4.55 4.32 -9.28
CA LEU A 68 -5.23 3.08 -8.88
C LEU A 68 -5.21 2.89 -7.36
N ARG A 69 -4.07 3.16 -6.71
CA ARG A 69 -3.94 3.16 -5.25
C ARG A 69 -4.90 4.15 -4.60
N THR A 70 -4.92 5.40 -5.04
CA THR A 70 -5.81 6.42 -4.49
C THR A 70 -7.27 6.00 -4.61
N THR A 71 -7.67 5.48 -5.78
CA THR A 71 -9.05 5.02 -6.01
C THR A 71 -9.42 3.88 -5.07
N THR A 72 -8.53 2.90 -4.90
CA THR A 72 -8.77 1.76 -4.01
C THR A 72 -8.88 2.18 -2.55
N ASN A 73 -7.99 3.07 -2.10
CA ASN A 73 -7.99 3.57 -0.73
C ASN A 73 -9.28 4.34 -0.42
N VAL A 74 -9.67 5.29 -1.27
CA VAL A 74 -10.91 6.06 -1.09
C VAL A 74 -12.14 5.16 -1.10
N THR A 75 -12.16 4.14 -1.97
CA THR A 75 -13.26 3.17 -2.01
C THR A 75 -13.34 2.34 -0.72
N GLY A 76 -12.19 1.92 -0.19
CA GLY A 76 -12.10 1.21 1.09
C GLY A 76 -12.62 2.05 2.25
N ASP A 77 -12.21 3.31 2.33
CA ASP A 77 -12.67 4.25 3.37
C ASP A 77 -14.19 4.45 3.30
N ALA A 78 -14.74 4.65 2.10
CA ALA A 78 -16.17 4.78 1.89
C ALA A 78 -16.94 3.51 2.28
N ALA A 79 -16.42 2.33 1.91
CA ALA A 79 -17.03 1.06 2.27
C ALA A 79 -17.05 0.84 3.79
N VAL A 80 -15.94 1.09 4.48
CA VAL A 80 -15.87 0.97 5.94
C VAL A 80 -16.80 1.98 6.62
N CYS A 81 -16.84 3.24 6.16
CA CYS A 81 -17.79 4.24 6.64
C CYS A 81 -19.24 3.75 6.53
N ALA A 82 -19.64 3.20 5.37
CA ALA A 82 -20.98 2.68 5.18
C ALA A 82 -21.30 1.47 6.08
N ILE A 83 -20.34 0.55 6.26
CA ILE A 83 -20.49 -0.60 7.15
C ILE A 83 -20.70 -0.16 8.60
N ILE A 84 -19.88 0.79 9.09
CA ILE A 84 -19.99 1.32 10.44
C ILE A 84 -21.28 2.12 10.63
N ALA A 85 -21.64 2.97 9.66
CA ALA A 85 -22.89 3.71 9.71
C ALA A 85 -24.11 2.77 9.76
N HIS A 86 -24.07 1.66 9.02
CA HIS A 86 -25.11 0.63 9.12
C HIS A 86 -25.12 -0.07 10.48
N SER A 87 -23.97 -0.47 11.03
CA SER A 87 -23.91 -1.14 12.34
C SER A 87 -24.40 -0.25 13.48
N GLU A 88 -24.12 1.05 13.39
CA GLU A 88 -24.56 2.06 14.36
C GLU A 88 -25.98 2.60 14.09
N LYS A 89 -26.68 2.10 13.07
CA LYS A 89 -28.01 2.58 12.62
C LYS A 89 -28.03 4.07 12.24
N GLN A 90 -26.91 4.59 11.77
CA GLN A 90 -26.69 5.96 11.32
C GLN A 90 -26.54 6.08 9.79
N LEU A 91 -26.87 5.02 9.03
CA LEU A 91 -26.76 5.03 7.57
C LEU A 91 -27.71 6.07 6.93
N HIS A 92 -28.86 6.32 7.55
CA HIS A 92 -29.82 7.31 7.10
C HIS A 92 -29.81 8.53 8.04
N PRO A 93 -30.19 9.72 7.55
CA PRO A 93 -30.42 10.87 8.40
C PRO A 93 -31.43 10.53 9.51
N PRO A 94 -31.29 11.10 10.72
CA PRO A 94 -32.30 10.94 11.76
C PRO A 94 -33.65 11.42 11.24
N SER A 95 -34.69 10.61 11.44
CA SER A 95 -36.07 11.02 11.18
C SER A 95 -36.44 12.16 12.13
N GLU A 96 -36.91 13.28 11.60
CA GLU A 96 -37.57 14.34 12.39
C GLU A 96 -38.75 13.80 13.22
#